data_AF-B3RXI8-F1
#
_entry.id   AF-B3RXI8-F1
#
_cell.length_a   1.000
_cell.length_b   1.000
_cell.length_c   1.000
_cell.angle_alpha   90.00
_cell.angle_beta   90.00
_cell.angle_gamma   90.00
#
_symmetry.space_group_name_H-M   'P 1'
#
loop_
_entity.id
_entity.type
_entity.pdbx_description
1 polymer ?
#
loop_
_entity_poly.entity_id
_entity_poly.type
_entity_poly.pdbx_seq_one_letter_code
_entity_poly.pdbx_strand_id
1 'polypeptide(L)'
;MSKLSVKPIHCACTYGHTLSVEMLFQAGADINAKDSYGRTPLITAVQNDYTLLVAYLTTKRAAIDLTDIHGETPLHWAAHKGCIS
;
A
#
# COMPACT_ATOMS: atom_id res chain seq x y z
N MET A 1 13.08 22.47 3.32
CA MET A 1 11.89 21.75 3.82
C MET A 1 11.69 20.55 2.91
N SER A 2 12.06 19.36 3.37
CA SER A 2 12.04 18.16 2.54
C SER A 2 10.61 17.84 2.12
N LYS A 3 10.43 17.76 0.81
CA LYS A 3 9.21 17.37 0.11
C LYS A 3 8.90 15.92 0.48
N LEU A 4 8.28 15.70 1.65
CA LEU A 4 7.43 14.54 1.82
C LEU A 4 6.40 14.69 0.71
N SER A 5 6.60 14.00 -0.41
CA SER A 5 5.57 13.77 -1.40
C SER A 5 4.52 12.93 -0.69
N VAL A 6 3.71 13.59 0.14
CA VAL A 6 2.60 12.96 0.85
C VAL A 6 1.58 12.67 -0.24
N LYS A 7 1.74 11.51 -0.86
CA LYS A 7 0.75 10.98 -1.78
C LYS A 7 -0.46 10.66 -0.90
N PRO A 8 -1.62 11.30 -1.11
CA PRO A 8 -2.78 11.14 -0.23
C PRO A 8 -3.17 9.66 -0.03
N ILE A 9 -2.93 8.82 -1.04
CA ILE A 9 -3.20 7.39 -0.98
C ILE A 9 -2.35 6.68 0.09
N HIS A 10 -1.08 7.07 0.29
CA HIS A 10 -0.24 6.50 1.33
C HIS A 10 -0.68 6.91 2.73
N CYS A 11 -1.14 8.16 2.92
CA CYS A 11 -1.74 8.55 4.19
C CYS A 11 -2.97 7.70 4.49
N ALA A 12 -3.89 7.57 3.52
CA ALA A 12 -5.07 6.74 3.69
C ALA A 12 -4.73 5.27 4.00
N CYS A 13 -3.73 4.70 3.32
CA CYS A 13 -3.26 3.33 3.60
C CYS A 13 -2.58 3.19 4.97
N THR A 14 -1.80 4.19 5.41
CA THR A 14 -1.12 4.18 6.71
C THR A 14 -2.11 4.10 7.87
N TYR A 15 -3.30 4.69 7.71
CA TYR A 15 -4.37 4.66 8.71
C TYR A 15 -5.48 3.63 8.42
N GLY A 16 -5.34 2.80 7.38
CA GLY A 16 -6.34 1.78 7.03
C GLY A 16 -7.67 2.32 6.51
N HIS A 17 -7.73 3.57 6.06
CA HIS A 17 -8.95 4.24 5.58
C HIS A 17 -9.35 3.76 4.18
N THR A 18 -9.90 2.56 4.09
CA THR A 18 -10.21 1.88 2.81
C THR A 18 -11.12 2.72 1.90
N LEU A 19 -12.14 3.38 2.44
CA LEU A 19 -13.02 4.27 1.65
C LEU A 19 -12.27 5.48 1.08
N SER A 20 -11.32 6.04 1.84
CA SER A 20 -10.48 7.13 1.34
C SER A 20 -9.54 6.66 0.23
N VAL A 21 -8.95 5.46 0.37
CA VAL A 21 -8.14 4.85 -0.70
C VAL A 21 -8.99 4.66 -1.96
N GLU A 22 -10.24 4.21 -1.81
CA GLU A 22 -11.14 4.03 -2.93
C GLU A 22 -11.46 5.34 -3.66
N MET A 23 -11.85 6.38 -2.92
CA MET A 23 -12.13 7.69 -3.51
C MET A 23 -10.89 8.25 -4.23
N LEU A 24 -9.71 8.10 -3.64
CA LEU A 24 -8.46 8.57 -4.23
C LEU A 24 -8.11 7.82 -5.51
N PHE A 25 -8.28 6.49 -5.53
CA PHE A 25 -8.08 5.69 -6.72
C PHE A 25 -9.05 6.09 -7.85
N GLN A 26 -10.33 6.29 -7.53
CA GLN A 26 -11.33 6.78 -8.49
C GLN A 26 -11.00 8.19 -9.02
N ALA A 27 -10.34 9.02 -8.21
CA ALA A 27 -9.83 10.33 -8.61
C ALA A 27 -8.52 10.28 -9.43
N GLY A 28 -8.03 9.09 -9.78
CA GLY A 28 -6.84 8.91 -10.62
C GLY A 28 -5.52 8.78 -9.83
N ALA A 29 -5.56 8.54 -8.52
CA ALA A 29 -4.36 8.22 -7.77
C ALA A 29 -3.76 6.88 -8.25
N ASP A 30 -2.44 6.85 -8.38
CA ASP A 30 -1.71 5.63 -8.75
C ASP A 30 -1.72 4.62 -7.58
N ILE A 31 -2.34 3.46 -7.82
CA ILE A 31 -2.48 2.36 -6.86
C ILE A 31 -1.13 1.69 -6.52
N ASN A 32 -0.11 1.89 -7.36
CA ASN A 32 1.23 1.35 -7.22
C ASN A 32 2.26 2.41 -6.82
N ALA A 33 1.80 3.60 -6.46
CA ALA A 33 2.70 4.70 -6.16
C ALA A 33 3.64 4.32 -5.02
N LYS A 34 4.93 4.65 -5.13
CA LYS A 34 5.90 4.43 -4.05
C LYS A 34 6.01 5.61 -3.10
N ASP A 35 6.08 5.36 -1.78
CA ASP A 35 6.42 6.38 -0.77
C ASP A 35 7.95 6.63 -0.72
N SER A 36 8.40 7.41 0.27
CA SER A 36 9.83 7.69 0.48
C SER A 36 10.66 6.45 0.86
N TYR A 37 10.02 5.36 1.26
CA TYR A 37 10.64 4.07 1.58
C TYR A 37 10.45 3.05 0.45
N GLY A 38 9.99 3.49 -0.73
CA GLY A 38 9.74 2.60 -1.86
C GLY A 38 8.48 1.74 -1.70
N ARG A 39 7.70 1.90 -0.63
CA ARG A 39 6.54 1.07 -0.33
C ARG A 39 5.35 1.46 -1.19
N THR A 40 4.69 0.45 -1.74
CA THR A 40 3.40 0.61 -2.41
C THR A 40 2.27 0.64 -1.37
N PRO A 41 1.08 1.16 -1.72
CA PRO A 41 -0.13 1.00 -0.91
C PRO A 41 -0.35 -0.43 -0.41
N LEU A 42 -0.07 -1.43 -1.25
CA LEU A 42 -0.23 -2.84 -0.90
C LEU A 42 0.76 -3.29 0.17
N ILE A 43 2.05 -2.90 0.07
CA ILE A 43 3.04 -3.17 1.12
C ILE A 43 2.59 -2.52 2.44
N THR A 44 2.14 -1.27 2.41
CA THR A 44 1.65 -0.58 3.62
C THR A 44 0.45 -1.29 4.25
N ALA A 45 -0.51 -1.75 3.43
CA ALA A 45 -1.68 -2.47 3.92
C ALA A 45 -1.31 -3.81 4.58
N VAL A 46 -0.40 -4.58 3.97
CA VAL A 46 0.09 -5.85 4.51
C VAL A 46 0.89 -5.63 5.80
N GLN A 47 1.78 -4.63 5.84
CA GLN A 47 2.60 -4.32 7.01
C GLN A 47 1.78 -4.05 8.29
N ASN A 48 0.56 -3.51 8.12
CA ASN A 48 -0.34 -3.13 9.19
C ASN A 48 -1.53 -4.10 9.38
N ASP A 49 -1.53 -5.23 8.67
CA ASP A 49 -2.59 -6.26 8.72
C ASP A 49 -4.00 -5.72 8.41
N TYR A 50 -4.10 -4.78 7.48
CA TYR A 50 -5.40 -4.22 7.06
C TYR A 50 -6.06 -5.11 6.00
N THR A 51 -6.60 -6.25 6.41
CA THR A 51 -7.16 -7.29 5.51
C THR A 51 -8.16 -6.74 4.49
N LEU A 52 -9.08 -5.86 4.90
CA LEU A 52 -10.05 -5.24 3.98
C LEU A 52 -9.37 -4.36 2.92
N LEU A 53 -8.34 -3.62 3.33
CA LEU A 53 -7.57 -2.80 2.42
C LEU A 53 -6.71 -3.65 1.48
N VAL A 54 -6.10 -4.73 1.98
CA VAL A 54 -5.35 -5.71 1.15
C VAL A 54 -6.27 -6.32 0.10
N ALA A 55 -7.47 -6.76 0.49
CA ALA A 55 -8.47 -7.30 -0.42
C ALA A 55 -8.87 -6.24 -1.47
N TYR A 56 -9.17 -5.01 -1.04
CA TYR A 56 -9.50 -3.91 -1.95
C TYR A 56 -8.38 -3.67 -2.97
N LEU A 57 -7.14 -3.48 -2.53
CA LEU A 57 -5.99 -3.22 -3.41
C LEU A 57 -5.75 -4.37 -4.39
N THR A 58 -5.93 -5.61 -3.94
CA THR A 58 -5.84 -6.81 -4.80
C THR A 58 -6.94 -6.81 -5.88
N THR A 59 -8.18 -6.45 -5.53
CA THR A 59 -9.26 -6.33 -6.54
C THR A 59 -8.98 -5.26 -7.59
N LYS A 60 -8.20 -4.23 -7.24
CA LYS A 60 -7.75 -3.18 -8.16
C LYS A 60 -6.47 -3.54 -8.92
N ARG A 61 -6.01 -4.79 -8.83
CA ARG A 61 -4.79 -5.30 -9.49
C ARG A 61 -3.54 -4.49 -9.13
N ALA A 62 -3.42 -4.10 -7.86
CA ALA A 62 -2.15 -3.57 -7.34
C ALA A 62 -1.03 -4.60 -7.59
N ALA A 63 0.15 -4.11 -7.98
CA ALA A 63 1.27 -4.96 -8.34
C ALA A 63 1.85 -5.65 -7.10
N ILE A 64 1.97 -6.98 -7.18
CA ILE A 64 2.39 -7.85 -6.08
C ILE A 64 3.90 -8.10 -6.04
N ASP A 65 4.61 -7.72 -7.10
CA ASP A 65 6.03 -7.96 -7.35
C ASP A 65 6.90 -6.71 -7.14
N LEU A 66 6.28 -5.55 -6.92
CA LEU A 66 7.02 -4.33 -6.59
C LEU A 66 7.65 -4.43 -5.21
N THR A 67 8.91 -4.01 -5.12
CA THR A 67 9.70 -4.04 -3.89
C THR A 67 9.80 -2.65 -3.24
N ASP A 68 9.95 -2.65 -1.92
CA ASP A 68 10.40 -1.46 -1.17
C ASP A 68 11.93 -1.24 -1.29
N ILE A 69 12.48 -0.30 -0.52
CA ILE A 69 13.92 -0.01 -0.49
C ILE A 69 14.78 -1.17 0.02
N HIS A 70 14.20 -2.16 0.69
CA HIS A 70 14.90 -3.34 1.20
C HIS A 70 14.85 -4.51 0.22
N GLY A 71 14.18 -4.35 -0.92
CA GLY A 71 13.96 -5.45 -1.87
C GLY A 71 12.78 -6.34 -1.48
N GLU A 72 11.99 -5.95 -0.49
CA GLU A 72 10.89 -6.76 0.04
C GLU A 72 9.60 -6.50 -0.76
N THR A 73 8.97 -7.57 -1.23
CA THR A 73 7.66 -7.52 -1.88
C THR A 73 6.53 -7.59 -0.84
N PRO A 74 5.27 -7.28 -1.19
CA PRO A 74 4.12 -7.54 -0.32
C PRO A 74 4.12 -8.95 0.28
N LEU A 75 4.50 -9.97 -0.49
CA LEU A 75 4.50 -11.36 -0.03
C LEU A 75 5.60 -11.63 1.01
N HIS A 76 6.78 -11.02 0.87
CA HIS A 76 7.81 -11.14 1.91
C HIS A 76 7.33 -10.54 3.23
N TRP A 77 6.69 -9.35 3.17
CA TRP A 77 6.09 -8.72 4.35
C TRP A 77 4.96 -9.57 4.96
N ALA A 78 4.11 -10.18 4.14
CA ALA A 78 3.06 -11.09 4.58
C ALA A 78 3.66 -12.29 5.37
N ALA A 79 4.72 -12.91 4.83
CA ALA A 79 5.43 -13.99 5.49
C ALA A 79 6.10 -13.55 6.81
N HIS A 80 6.74 -12.37 6.83
CA HIS A 80 7.37 -11.81 8.03
C HIS A 80 6.37 -11.50 9.15
N LYS A 81 5.18 -11.03 8.79
CA LYS A 81 4.14 -10.65 9.74
C LYS A 81 3.24 -11.82 10.16
N GLY A 82 3.31 -12.96 9.45
CA GLY A 82 2.34 -14.04 9.60
C GLY A 82 0.96 -13.69 9.06
N CYS A 83 0.85 -12.64 8.24
CA CYS A 83 -0.38 -12.25 7.55
C CYS A 83 -0.60 -13.19 6.36
N ILE A 84 -1.13 -14.38 6.64
CA ILE A 84 -1.72 -15.28 5.64
C ILE A 84 -3.16 -14.78 5.40
N SER A 85 -3.31 -13.69 4.64
CA SER A 85 -4.64 -13.25 4.16
C SER A 85 -5.18 -14.19 3.09
#